data_AF-A0A179USM0-F1
#
_entry.id   AF-A0A179USM0-F1
#
_cell.length_a   1.000
_cell.length_b   1.000
_cell.length_c   1.000
_cell.angle_alpha   90.00
_cell.angle_beta   90.00
_cell.angle_gamma   90.00
#
_symmetry.space_group_name_H-M   'P 1'
#
loop_
_entity.id
_entity.type
_entity.pdbx_description
1 polymer ?
#
loop_
_entity_poly.entity_id
_entity_poly.type
_entity_poly.pdbx_seq_one_letter_code
_entity_poly.pdbx_strand_id
1 'polypeptide(L)'
;MRAPESVYAQPLDKNVDMWSVGCLIFEIITGRTFMDSFLADRMDMIVGLKQVLGQPPSKLHDSLESDVRNMLDSTPARDMGFYQYLELNYNQDDAKLLALDGYEDEEEIPIEESEKLPPEFTETDLMSLTEILLGLLSYEPQERGTLASLLRALSRLDK
;
A
#
# COMPACT_ATOMS: atom_id res chain seq x y z
N MET A 1 9.86 3.20 1.30
CA MET A 1 8.80 3.60 2.25
C MET A 1 9.23 3.40 3.69
N ARG A 2 8.91 4.33 4.60
CA ARG A 2 9.10 4.15 6.05
C ARG A 2 7.97 3.27 6.60
N ALA A 3 8.29 2.38 7.54
CA ALA A 3 7.28 1.56 8.21
C ALA A 3 6.38 2.42 9.11
N PRO A 4 5.12 2.00 9.35
CA PRO A 4 4.17 2.71 10.20
C PRO A 4 4.75 3.17 11.54
N GLU A 5 5.44 2.31 12.29
CA GLU A 5 6.05 2.66 13.57
C GLU A 5 7.05 3.84 13.45
N SER A 6 7.79 3.94 12.35
CA SER A 6 8.69 5.09 12.10
C SER A 6 7.90 6.36 11.77
N VAL A 7 6.83 6.24 10.97
CA VAL A 7 5.96 7.37 10.60
C VAL A 7 5.20 7.92 11.82
N TYR A 8 4.70 7.03 12.68
CA TYR A 8 3.96 7.36 13.90
C TYR A 8 4.86 7.62 15.11
N ALA A 9 6.18 7.73 14.92
CA ALA A 9 7.18 7.98 15.97
C ALA A 9 7.10 6.99 17.16
N GLN A 10 6.74 5.74 16.87
CA GLN A 10 6.74 4.63 17.83
C GLN A 10 8.14 3.99 17.90
N PRO A 11 8.44 3.22 18.97
CA PRO A 11 9.64 2.42 19.02
C PRO A 11 9.73 1.47 17.82
N LEU A 12 10.91 1.42 17.19
CA LEU A 12 11.16 0.50 16.09
C LEU A 12 11.16 -0.95 16.57
N ASP A 13 10.57 -1.82 15.77
CA ASP A 13 10.59 -3.26 15.97
C ASP A 13 11.51 -3.94 14.94
N LYS A 14 12.01 -5.14 15.26
CA LYS A 14 12.82 -5.95 14.34
C LYS A 14 12.07 -6.32 13.05
N ASN A 15 10.73 -6.33 13.07
CA ASN A 15 9.88 -6.62 11.92
C ASN A 15 9.69 -5.41 10.99
N VAL A 16 10.43 -4.30 11.20
CA VAL A 16 10.50 -3.16 10.29
C VAL A 16 10.96 -3.58 8.89
N ASP A 17 11.89 -4.53 8.79
CA ASP A 17 12.40 -5.01 7.50
C ASP A 17 11.34 -5.79 6.72
N MET A 18 10.40 -6.45 7.41
CA MET A 18 9.31 -7.18 6.76
C MET A 18 8.33 -6.22 6.06
N TRP A 19 8.16 -5.00 6.59
CA TRP A 19 7.43 -3.94 5.89
C TRP A 19 8.14 -3.56 4.58
N SER A 20 9.45 -3.34 4.64
CA SER A 20 10.25 -3.01 3.45
C SER A 20 10.20 -4.12 2.40
N VAL A 21 10.21 -5.39 2.82
CA VAL A 21 10.00 -6.54 1.93
C VAL A 21 8.62 -6.50 1.27
N GLY A 22 7.56 -6.18 2.03
CA GLY A 22 6.21 -6.03 1.46
C GLY A 22 6.15 -4.94 0.40
N CYS A 23 6.72 -3.76 0.67
CA CYS A 23 6.78 -2.67 -0.31
C CYS A 23 7.58 -3.07 -1.56
N LEU A 24 8.70 -3.76 -1.39
CA LEU A 24 9.54 -4.22 -2.49
C LEU A 24 8.82 -5.26 -3.36
N ILE A 25 8.13 -6.23 -2.76
CA ILE A 25 7.36 -7.23 -3.51
C ILE A 25 6.26 -6.54 -4.32
N PHE A 26 5.53 -5.60 -3.72
CA PHE A 26 4.54 -4.81 -4.44
C PHE A 26 5.14 -4.08 -5.64
N GLU A 27 6.30 -3.44 -5.45
CA GLU A 27 6.99 -2.68 -6.49
C GLU A 27 7.51 -3.57 -7.63
N ILE A 28 7.99 -4.78 -7.31
CA ILE A 28 8.39 -5.77 -8.31
C ILE A 28 7.20 -6.22 -9.16
N ILE A 29 6.05 -6.49 -8.53
CA ILE A 29 4.85 -6.99 -9.22
C ILE A 29 4.24 -5.91 -10.12
N THR A 30 4.15 -4.67 -9.62
CA THR A 30 3.39 -3.60 -10.28
C THR A 30 4.26 -2.66 -11.11
N GLY A 31 5.57 -2.65 -10.89
CA GLY A 31 6.48 -1.62 -11.40
C GLY A 31 6.26 -0.24 -10.77
N ARG A 32 5.44 -0.14 -9.71
CA ARG A 32 5.04 1.11 -9.06
C ARG A 32 5.40 1.08 -7.59
N THR A 33 5.74 2.24 -7.03
CA THR A 33 5.96 2.35 -5.59
C THR A 33 4.66 2.05 -4.84
N PHE A 34 4.74 1.29 -3.73
CA PHE A 34 3.59 0.98 -2.89
C PHE A 34 2.77 2.19 -2.44
N MET A 35 3.43 3.33 -2.25
CA MET A 35 2.82 4.62 -2.00
C MET A 35 3.81 5.68 -2.47
N ASP A 36 3.33 6.74 -3.13
CA ASP A 36 4.23 7.82 -3.52
C ASP A 36 4.74 8.52 -2.25
N SER A 37 6.07 8.63 -2.15
CA SER A 37 6.72 9.30 -1.02
C SER A 37 7.86 10.20 -1.45
N PHE A 38 8.02 10.46 -2.75
CA PHE A 38 9.20 11.16 -3.26
C PHE A 38 9.35 12.57 -2.65
N LEU A 39 8.23 13.23 -2.37
CA LEU A 39 8.18 14.52 -1.67
C LEU A 39 7.23 14.52 -0.45
N ALA A 40 6.80 13.34 0.00
CA ALA A 40 5.81 13.22 1.07
C ALA A 40 6.41 13.58 2.43
N ASP A 41 5.73 14.46 3.16
CA ASP A 41 6.04 14.73 4.55
C ASP A 41 5.46 13.65 5.48
N ARG A 42 5.56 13.86 6.81
CA ARG A 42 5.02 12.90 7.78
C ARG A 42 3.50 12.75 7.68
N MET A 43 2.80 13.84 7.39
CA MET A 43 1.35 13.89 7.30
C MET A 43 0.87 13.17 6.05
N ASP A 44 1.49 13.44 4.91
CA ASP A 44 1.19 12.78 3.64
C ASP A 44 1.31 11.26 3.78
N MET A 45 2.36 10.79 4.47
CA MET A 45 2.52 9.36 4.70
C MET A 45 1.44 8.77 5.63
N ILE A 46 1.03 9.49 6.68
CA ILE A 46 -0.03 9.02 7.59
C ILE A 46 -1.36 8.90 6.84
N VAL A 47 -1.69 9.90 6.03
CA VAL A 47 -2.89 9.91 5.18
C VAL A 47 -2.83 8.80 4.15
N GLY A 48 -1.72 8.66 3.43
CA GLY A 48 -1.57 7.63 2.41
C GLY A 48 -1.62 6.21 2.99
N LEU A 49 -1.04 5.98 4.17
CA LEU A 49 -1.20 4.72 4.89
C LEU A 49 -2.68 4.43 5.16
N LYS A 50 -3.45 5.44 5.60
CA LYS A 50 -4.89 5.28 5.83
C LYS A 50 -5.65 4.99 4.54
N GLN A 51 -5.28 5.64 3.44
CA GLN A 51 -5.93 5.45 2.14
C GLN A 51 -5.72 4.04 1.58
N VAL A 52 -4.56 3.42 1.84
CA VAL A 52 -4.22 2.09 1.31
C VAL A 52 -4.58 0.96 2.27
N LEU A 53 -4.33 1.13 3.57
CA LEU A 53 -4.51 0.08 4.58
C LEU A 53 -5.78 0.25 5.43
N GLY A 54 -6.52 1.36 5.24
CA GLY A 54 -7.66 1.71 6.06
C GLY A 54 -7.26 2.36 7.38
N GLN A 55 -8.20 2.42 8.32
CA GLN A 55 -7.99 3.18 9.57
C GLN A 55 -6.83 2.60 10.41
N PRO A 56 -5.92 3.44 10.92
CA PRO A 56 -4.89 2.96 11.83
C PRO A 56 -5.50 2.49 13.16
N PRO A 57 -4.82 1.58 13.89
CA PRO A 57 -5.21 1.20 15.24
C PRO A 57 -5.37 2.41 16.17
N SER A 58 -6.33 2.36 17.08
CA SER A 58 -6.64 3.46 18.02
C SER A 58 -5.42 3.94 18.80
N LYS A 59 -4.55 3.02 19.23
CA LYS A 59 -3.29 3.37 19.91
C LYS A 59 -2.39 4.30 19.08
N LEU A 60 -2.25 4.04 17.78
CA LEU A 60 -1.46 4.88 16.88
C LEU A 60 -2.15 6.23 16.66
N HIS A 61 -3.45 6.19 16.39
CA HIS A 61 -4.29 7.37 16.22
C HIS A 61 -4.28 8.32 17.44
N ASP A 62 -4.41 7.76 18.63
CA ASP A 62 -4.49 8.52 19.88
C ASP A 62 -3.12 9.12 20.26
N SER A 63 -2.02 8.55 19.76
CA SER A 63 -0.67 9.09 19.96
C SER A 63 -0.36 10.33 19.09
N LEU A 64 -1.21 10.65 18.12
CA LEU A 64 -1.02 11.80 17.23
C LEU A 64 -1.31 13.13 17.94
N GLU A 65 -0.70 14.19 17.44
CA GLU A 65 -1.05 15.57 17.81
C GLU A 65 -2.48 15.89 17.37
N SER A 66 -3.14 16.84 18.04
CA SER A 66 -4.56 17.16 17.79
C SER A 66 -4.84 17.54 16.34
N ASP A 67 -3.99 18.37 15.76
CA ASP A 67 -4.20 18.89 14.40
C ASP A 67 -4.03 17.77 13.37
N VAL A 68 -3.07 16.89 13.62
CA VAL A 68 -2.81 15.69 12.81
C VAL A 68 -3.99 14.72 12.85
N ARG A 69 -4.54 14.49 14.05
CA ARG A 69 -5.71 13.62 14.25
C ARG A 69 -6.94 14.18 13.54
N ASN A 70 -7.23 15.47 13.72
CA ASN A 70 -8.38 16.12 13.09
C ASN A 70 -8.31 16.05 11.56
N MET A 71 -7.13 16.25 10.98
CA MET A 71 -6.90 16.11 9.55
C MET A 71 -7.11 14.66 9.09
N LEU A 72 -6.53 13.70 9.82
CA LEU A 72 -6.67 12.29 9.52
C LEU A 72 -8.15 11.85 9.58
N ASP A 73 -8.90 12.29 10.58
CA ASP A 73 -10.34 12.02 10.75
C ASP A 73 -11.18 12.60 9.61
N SER A 74 -10.81 13.80 9.16
CA SER A 74 -11.48 14.48 8.05
C SER A 74 -11.15 13.88 6.69
N THR A 75 -10.02 13.17 6.58
CA THR A 75 -9.60 12.52 5.34
C THR A 75 -10.35 11.21 5.16
N PRO A 76 -11.15 11.03 4.10
CA PRO A 76 -11.79 9.75 3.84
C PRO A 76 -10.73 8.68 3.55
N ALA A 77 -10.97 7.45 4.01
CA ALA A 77 -10.27 6.30 3.44
C ALA A 77 -10.75 6.12 2.00
N ARG A 78 -9.89 5.58 1.11
CA ARG A 78 -10.38 5.19 -0.22
C ARG A 78 -11.45 4.12 -0.06
N ASP A 79 -12.51 4.24 -0.84
CA ASP A 79 -13.59 3.23 -0.89
C ASP A 79 -13.15 2.05 -1.77
N MET A 80 -12.09 1.37 -1.35
CA MET A 80 -11.54 0.24 -2.06
C MET A 80 -10.84 -0.75 -1.12
N GLY A 81 -10.86 -2.03 -1.49
CA GLY A 81 -10.06 -3.05 -0.82
C GLY A 81 -8.62 -3.11 -1.35
N PHE A 82 -7.73 -3.74 -0.58
CA PHE A 82 -6.32 -3.89 -0.97
C PHE A 82 -6.12 -4.67 -2.28
N TYR A 83 -6.94 -5.70 -2.53
CA TYR A 83 -6.90 -6.43 -3.81
C TYR A 83 -7.11 -5.49 -5.00
N GLN A 84 -8.14 -4.64 -4.94
CA GLN A 84 -8.43 -3.67 -5.99
C GLN A 84 -7.29 -2.66 -6.13
N TYR A 85 -6.64 -2.29 -5.03
CA TYR A 85 -5.48 -1.40 -5.06
C TYR A 85 -4.30 -2.03 -5.79
N LEU A 86 -4.00 -3.29 -5.47
CA LEU A 86 -2.97 -4.06 -6.16
C LEU A 86 -3.30 -4.21 -7.65
N GLU A 87 -4.54 -4.58 -7.99
CA GLU A 87 -5.00 -4.79 -9.35
C GLU A 87 -4.90 -3.53 -10.21
N LEU A 88 -5.34 -2.37 -9.70
CA LEU A 88 -5.24 -1.10 -10.44
C LEU A 88 -3.79 -0.69 -10.69
N ASN A 89 -2.91 -0.88 -9.70
CA ASN A 89 -1.48 -0.59 -9.87
C ASN A 89 -0.82 -1.56 -10.86
N TYR A 90 -1.13 -2.86 -10.77
CA TYR A 90 -0.64 -3.88 -11.69
C TYR A 90 -1.07 -3.60 -13.14
N ASN A 91 -2.34 -3.24 -13.34
CA ASN A 91 -2.88 -2.92 -14.65
C ASN A 91 -2.50 -1.51 -15.15
N GLN A 92 -1.83 -0.70 -14.32
CA GLN A 92 -1.47 0.68 -14.60
C GLN A 92 -2.69 1.52 -15.02
N ASP A 93 -3.76 1.44 -14.22
CA ASP A 93 -5.02 2.16 -14.45
C ASP A 93 -5.04 3.47 -13.66
N ASP A 94 -4.28 4.45 -14.16
CA ASP A 94 -4.10 5.75 -13.50
C ASP A 94 -5.38 6.56 -13.41
N ALA A 95 -6.22 6.49 -14.45
CA ALA A 95 -7.51 7.18 -14.48
C ALA A 95 -8.40 6.78 -13.30
N LYS A 96 -8.49 5.48 -13.00
CA LYS A 96 -9.27 5.01 -11.84
C LYS A 96 -8.63 5.37 -10.50
N LEU A 97 -7.30 5.32 -10.40
CA LEU A 97 -6.61 5.70 -9.16
C LEU A 97 -6.82 7.19 -8.85
N LEU A 98 -6.70 8.06 -9.86
CA LEU A 98 -6.94 9.50 -9.75
C LEU A 98 -8.41 9.82 -9.42
N ALA A 99 -9.35 9.14 -10.06
CA ALA A 99 -10.78 9.29 -9.76
C ALA A 99 -11.10 8.92 -8.30
N LEU A 100 -10.45 7.88 -7.74
CA LEU A 100 -10.60 7.51 -6.32
C LEU A 100 -10.03 8.57 -5.36
N ASP A 101 -9.06 9.35 -5.80
CA ASP A 101 -8.48 10.47 -5.04
C ASP A 101 -9.26 11.78 -5.24
N GLY A 102 -10.35 11.75 -6.02
CA GLY A 102 -11.22 12.91 -6.28
C GLY A 102 -10.68 13.86 -7.34
N TYR A 103 -9.67 13.44 -8.13
CA TYR A 103 -9.23 14.17 -9.31
C TYR A 103 -10.12 13.76 -10.50
N GLU A 104 -10.96 14.69 -10.96
CA GLU A 104 -11.72 14.55 -12.19
C GLU A 104 -10.94 15.24 -13.33
N ASP A 105 -10.48 14.45 -14.31
CA ASP A 105 -9.98 14.83 -15.64
C ASP A 105 -9.44 16.27 -15.80
N GLU A 106 -8.19 16.52 -15.38
CA GLU A 106 -7.40 17.58 -16.02
C GLU A 106 -6.96 17.05 -17.40
N GLU A 107 -7.22 17.85 -18.46
CA GLU A 107 -6.97 17.54 -19.89
C GLU A 107 -6.00 16.38 -20.11
N GLU A 108 -6.50 15.23 -20.59
CA GLU A 108 -5.67 14.07 -20.96
C GLU A 108 -4.57 14.55 -21.91
N ILE A 109 -3.35 14.69 -21.38
CA ILE A 109 -2.17 14.81 -22.22
C ILE A 109 -2.11 13.49 -22.99
N PRO A 110 -2.10 13.47 -24.33
CA PRO A 110 -2.08 12.22 -25.07
C PRO A 110 -0.79 11.48 -24.75
N ILE A 111 -0.85 10.51 -23.85
CA ILE A 111 0.26 9.60 -23.58
C ILE A 111 0.17 8.53 -24.66
N GLU A 112 1.28 8.34 -25.38
CA GLU A 112 1.40 7.25 -26.35
C GLU A 112 1.23 5.93 -25.58
N GLU A 113 0.06 5.27 -25.73
CA GLU A 113 -0.20 3.99 -25.11
C GLU A 113 0.80 2.97 -25.68
N SER A 114 1.88 2.71 -24.96
CA SER A 114 2.78 1.61 -25.28
C SER A 114 2.00 0.30 -25.18
N GLU A 115 2.26 -0.63 -26.11
CA GLU A 115 1.65 -1.96 -26.10
C GLU A 115 1.88 -2.63 -24.73
N LYS A 116 0.80 -2.79 -23.95
CA LYS A 116 0.85 -3.48 -22.67
C LYS A 116 1.19 -4.94 -22.95
N LEU A 117 2.28 -5.42 -22.36
CA LEU A 117 2.62 -6.84 -22.39
C LEU A 117 1.46 -7.66 -21.81
N PRO A 118 1.30 -8.92 -22.26
CA PRO A 118 0.32 -9.81 -21.63
C PRO A 118 0.60 -9.91 -20.13
N PRO A 119 -0.45 -9.96 -19.29
CA PRO A 119 -0.28 -10.03 -17.84
C PRO A 119 0.49 -11.31 -17.47
N GLU A 120 1.51 -11.15 -16.63
CA GLU A 120 2.29 -12.25 -16.04
C GLU A 120 1.47 -13.05 -15.01
N PHE A 121 0.70 -12.34 -14.18
CA PHE A 121 -0.13 -12.90 -13.11
C PHE A 121 -1.61 -12.97 -13.50
N THR A 122 -2.26 -14.08 -13.14
CA THR A 122 -3.71 -14.24 -13.23
C THR A 122 -4.44 -13.58 -12.05
N GLU A 123 -5.77 -13.48 -12.13
CA GLU A 123 -6.62 -13.01 -11.02
C GLU A 123 -6.37 -13.81 -9.73
N THR A 124 -6.29 -15.15 -9.84
CA THR A 124 -6.02 -16.05 -8.71
C THR A 124 -4.64 -15.80 -8.09
N ASP A 125 -3.63 -15.50 -8.93
CA ASP A 125 -2.29 -15.16 -8.45
C ASP A 125 -2.31 -13.83 -7.70
N LEU A 126 -2.99 -12.81 -8.24
CA LEU A 126 -3.14 -11.50 -7.58
C LEU A 126 -3.90 -11.59 -6.25
N MET A 127 -4.92 -12.45 -6.15
CA MET A 127 -5.59 -12.75 -4.87
C MET A 127 -4.62 -13.37 -3.86
N SER A 128 -3.81 -14.34 -4.29
CA SER A 128 -2.83 -14.99 -3.42
C SER A 128 -1.71 -14.02 -2.99
N LEU A 129 -1.25 -13.18 -3.91
CA LEU A 129 -0.28 -12.12 -3.64
C LEU A 129 -0.85 -11.04 -2.71
N THR A 130 -2.14 -10.74 -2.80
CA THR A 130 -2.85 -9.86 -1.86
C THR A 130 -2.76 -10.39 -0.44
N GLU A 131 -3.01 -11.68 -0.21
CA GLU A 131 -2.89 -12.29 1.12
C GLU A 131 -1.47 -12.20 1.67
N ILE A 132 -0.47 -12.44 0.82
CA ILE A 132 0.96 -12.33 1.18
C ILE A 132 1.30 -10.90 1.59
N LEU A 133 0.91 -9.93 0.76
CA LEU A 133 1.19 -8.51 0.97
C LEU A 133 0.48 -7.98 2.23
N LEU A 134 -0.77 -8.34 2.48
CA LEU A 134 -1.48 -7.99 3.71
C LEU A 134 -0.81 -8.57 4.96
N GLY A 135 -0.18 -9.74 4.85
CA GLY A 135 0.64 -10.33 5.90
C GLY A 135 1.94 -9.58 6.18
N LEU A 136 2.42 -8.73 5.26
CA LEU A 136 3.67 -7.97 5.41
C LEU A 136 3.41 -6.47 5.70
N LEU A 137 2.38 -5.92 5.08
CA LEU A 137 2.00 -4.51 5.08
C LEU A 137 0.95 -4.22 6.15
N SER A 138 1.23 -4.63 7.39
CA SER A 138 0.39 -4.34 8.55
C SER A 138 0.91 -3.15 9.35
N TYR A 139 -0.02 -2.37 9.93
CA TYR A 139 0.28 -1.31 10.88
C TYR A 139 1.09 -1.83 12.07
N GLU A 140 0.67 -2.96 12.65
CA GLU A 140 1.28 -3.50 13.86
C GLU A 140 2.45 -4.43 13.49
N PRO A 141 3.69 -4.14 13.92
CA PRO A 141 4.85 -4.91 13.50
C PRO A 141 4.79 -6.39 13.92
N GLN A 142 4.11 -6.71 15.01
CA GLN A 142 4.00 -8.09 15.52
C GLN A 142 3.04 -8.97 14.70
N GLU A 143 2.12 -8.34 13.96
CA GLU A 143 1.19 -9.06 13.07
C GLU A 143 1.84 -9.36 11.71
N ARG A 144 3.02 -8.79 11.44
CA ARG A 144 3.75 -9.05 10.19
C ARG A 144 4.31 -10.46 10.19
N GLY A 145 4.15 -11.13 9.04
CA GLY A 145 4.71 -12.44 8.77
C GLY A 145 6.23 -12.46 8.93
N THR A 146 6.77 -13.64 9.22
CA THR A 146 8.21 -13.89 9.22
C THR A 146 8.67 -14.30 7.83
N LEU A 147 9.99 -14.32 7.61
CA LEU A 147 10.58 -14.90 6.39
C LEU A 147 10.11 -16.36 6.15
N ALA A 148 9.94 -17.14 7.22
CA ALA A 148 9.48 -18.52 7.11
C ALA A 148 8.01 -18.64 6.68
N SER A 149 7.13 -17.74 7.13
CA SER A 149 5.76 -17.70 6.65
C SER A 149 5.66 -17.19 5.22
N LEU A 150 6.49 -16.20 4.84
CA LEU A 150 6.58 -15.70 3.48
C LEU A 150 7.01 -16.80 2.51
N LEU A 151 8.10 -17.53 2.80
CA LEU A 151 8.56 -18.63 1.96
C LEU A 151 7.48 -19.71 1.78
N ARG A 152 6.75 -20.03 2.86
CA ARG A 152 5.65 -21.00 2.80
C ARG A 152 4.50 -20.50 1.91
N ALA A 153 4.16 -19.21 1.98
CA ALA A 153 3.09 -18.64 1.17
C ALA A 153 3.49 -18.61 -0.32
N LEU A 154 4.70 -18.16 -0.65
CA LEU A 154 5.22 -18.14 -2.02
C LEU A 154 5.28 -19.54 -2.63
N SER A 155 5.65 -20.56 -1.86
CA SER A 155 5.69 -21.95 -2.37
C SER A 155 4.33 -22.52 -2.81
N ARG A 156 3.22 -21.81 -2.51
CA ARG A 156 1.87 -22.19 -2.93
C ARG A 156 1.46 -21.54 -4.25
N LEU A 157 2.18 -20.50 -4.71
CA LEU A 157 1.95 -19.85 -6.01
C LEU A 157 2.46 -20.70 -7.18
N ASP A 158 3.49 -21.52 -6.95
CA ASP A 158 4.10 -22.40 -7.97
C ASP A 158 3.26 -23.66 -8.34
N LYS A 159 1.99 -23.75 -7.89
CA LYS A 159 1.13 -24.94 -8.08
C LYS A 159 -0.17 -24.59 -8.78
#